data_AF-Q1IYS5-F1
#
_entry.id   AF-Q1IYS5-F1
#
_cell.length_a   1.000
_cell.length_b   1.000
_cell.length_c   1.000
_cell.angle_alpha   90.00
_cell.angle_beta   90.00
_cell.angle_gamma   90.00
#
_symmetry.space_group_name_H-M   'P 1'
#
loop_
_entity.id
_entity.type
_entity.pdbx_description
1 polymer ?
#
loop_
_entity_poly.entity_id
_entity_poly.type
_entity_poly.pdbx_seq_one_letter_code
_entity_poly.pdbx_strand_id
1 'polypeptide(L)'
;MRQRRVDFLFLLGVVLTLALLGLAWGRVPAQEWLALLPLSVSSLLLGGLLAWLGRLEVEQRPVADAAAQALVLQAAVAAAAFAFAWSLPRALCVGTGLALVVMGNATSRARPGLWFGFRTRWALLSERAWYATQRQAAPALVSTGAVFTVFAALTPAPVLIPWVLPVGLLVLLAPVGISLHRASYRAYLADPERRPAFPGARRHLPPLTSVERLLLALMLGLPLLSLAACVVVLPWLPEQVPVHFDLAGRPDRYGSPLELLALPLVGLGLAGFFAAMMRFGSATPAQRHLLLLTGALAGALTAPLPLGVSGDMSLPLGLGHVLMLAVLALALLFPGPDGKRRPRLAAGLATLAALLLPTLCLLPDQAAQPVGILFLVFGGLLFLVPMLLYGVPQPTAGRSKRGG
;
A
#
# COMPACT_ATOMS: atom_id res chain seq x y z
N MET A 1 31.64 20.94 -0.33
CA MET A 1 30.25 21.25 -0.69
C MET A 1 29.88 20.52 -1.99
N ARG A 2 29.16 19.38 -1.92
CA ARG A 2 28.68 18.67 -3.13
C ARG A 2 27.28 19.20 -3.44
N GLN A 3 27.14 19.98 -4.52
CA GLN A 3 25.86 20.57 -4.92
C GLN A 3 24.77 19.50 -4.96
N ARG A 4 23.70 19.74 -4.19
CA ARG A 4 22.45 18.97 -4.18
C ARG A 4 21.75 19.17 -5.52
N ARG A 5 22.15 18.44 -6.56
CA ARG A 5 21.35 18.38 -7.79
C ARG A 5 20.09 17.58 -7.49
N VAL A 6 18.94 18.18 -7.77
CA VAL A 6 17.66 17.47 -7.84
C VAL A 6 17.81 16.38 -8.88
N ASP A 7 17.31 15.18 -8.59
CA ASP A 7 17.38 14.05 -9.52
C ASP A 7 16.71 14.45 -10.85
N PHE A 8 17.45 14.31 -11.96
CA PHE A 8 16.99 14.74 -13.28
C PHE A 8 15.73 13.97 -13.71
N LEU A 9 15.65 12.67 -13.43
CA LEU A 9 14.50 11.84 -13.81
C LEU A 9 13.27 12.23 -12.99
N PHE A 10 13.45 12.56 -11.72
CA PHE A 10 12.37 13.10 -10.89
C PHE A 10 11.83 14.42 -11.48
N LEU A 11 12.72 15.39 -11.74
CA LEU A 11 12.31 16.69 -12.28
C LEU A 11 11.66 16.56 -13.67
N LEU A 12 12.23 15.74 -14.54
CA LEU A 12 11.68 15.44 -15.86
C LEU A 12 10.27 14.87 -15.75
N GLY A 13 10.05 13.92 -14.85
CA GLY A 13 8.74 13.34 -14.64
C GLY A 13 7.70 14.34 -14.10
N VAL A 14 8.11 15.28 -13.23
CA VAL A 14 7.22 16.37 -12.77
C VAL A 14 6.83 17.25 -13.96
N VAL A 15 7.81 17.70 -14.74
CA VAL A 15 7.57 18.55 -15.92
C VAL A 15 6.68 17.84 -16.93
N LEU A 16 6.94 16.56 -17.21
CA LEU A 16 6.15 15.74 -18.12
C LEU A 16 4.70 15.61 -17.62
N THR A 17 4.51 15.34 -16.32
CA THR A 17 3.17 15.25 -15.71
C THR A 17 2.41 16.56 -15.90
N LEU A 18 3.01 17.70 -15.57
CA LEU A 18 2.39 19.01 -15.72
C LEU A 18 2.06 19.34 -17.19
N ALA A 19 2.97 19.02 -18.12
CA ALA A 19 2.74 19.21 -19.55
C ALA A 19 1.58 18.35 -20.06
N LEU A 20 1.50 17.08 -19.66
CA LEU A 20 0.43 16.16 -20.04
C LEU A 20 -0.92 16.60 -19.45
N LEU A 21 -0.95 17.08 -18.20
CA LEU A 21 -2.16 17.67 -17.61
C LEU A 21 -2.59 18.92 -18.39
N GLY A 22 -1.65 19.77 -18.81
CA GLY A 22 -1.93 20.93 -19.65
C GLY A 22 -2.53 20.54 -21.02
N LEU A 23 -1.99 19.50 -21.67
CA LEU A 23 -2.52 18.98 -22.94
C LEU A 23 -3.90 18.34 -22.79
N ALA A 24 -4.18 17.76 -21.63
CA ALA A 24 -5.46 17.15 -21.32
C ALA A 24 -6.55 18.20 -20.99
N TRP A 25 -6.17 19.43 -20.58
CA TRP A 25 -7.07 20.45 -20.02
C TRP A 25 -8.36 20.70 -20.83
N GLY A 26 -8.25 20.77 -22.15
CA GLY A 26 -9.39 20.98 -23.05
C GLY A 26 -10.05 19.71 -23.62
N ARG A 27 -9.54 18.52 -23.29
CA ARG A 27 -10.00 17.23 -23.86
C ARG A 27 -10.75 16.35 -22.86
N VAL A 28 -10.61 16.63 -21.57
CA VAL A 28 -11.13 15.80 -20.48
C VAL A 28 -12.40 16.41 -19.91
N PRO A 29 -13.50 15.65 -19.77
CA PRO A 29 -14.72 16.11 -19.10
C PRO A 29 -14.43 16.65 -17.69
N ALA A 30 -15.16 17.69 -17.27
CA ALA A 30 -14.99 18.31 -15.95
C ALA A 30 -15.09 17.32 -14.77
N GLN A 31 -15.86 16.25 -14.92
CA GLN A 31 -16.04 15.21 -13.90
C GLN A 31 -14.79 14.33 -13.72
N GLU A 32 -14.03 14.07 -14.79
CA GLU A 32 -12.81 13.25 -14.73
C GLU A 32 -11.64 14.02 -14.09
N TRP A 33 -11.65 15.35 -14.18
CA TRP A 33 -10.69 16.23 -13.51
C TRP A 33 -10.70 16.09 -11.99
N LEU A 34 -11.87 15.81 -11.41
CA LEU A 34 -12.01 15.61 -9.97
C LEU A 34 -11.22 14.40 -9.47
N ALA A 35 -10.94 13.41 -10.32
CA ALA A 35 -10.14 12.24 -9.95
C ALA A 35 -8.67 12.36 -10.38
N LEU A 36 -8.43 12.87 -11.59
CA LEU A 36 -7.09 12.96 -12.17
C LEU A 36 -6.17 13.91 -11.39
N LEU A 37 -6.68 15.09 -11.01
CA LEU A 37 -5.88 16.09 -10.29
C LEU A 37 -5.46 15.59 -8.91
N PRO A 38 -6.36 15.12 -8.04
CA PRO A 38 -5.96 14.58 -6.74
C PRO A 38 -5.00 13.40 -6.83
N LEU A 39 -5.21 12.46 -7.77
CA LEU A 39 -4.32 11.31 -7.96
C LEU A 39 -2.92 11.75 -8.40
N SER A 40 -2.83 12.65 -9.38
CA SER A 40 -1.54 13.13 -9.90
C SER A 40 -0.83 13.99 -8.84
N VAL A 41 -1.54 14.92 -8.20
CA VAL A 41 -1.00 15.81 -7.17
C VAL A 41 -0.54 15.01 -5.95
N SER A 42 -1.34 14.07 -5.45
CA SER A 42 -0.94 13.22 -4.31
C SER A 42 0.29 12.37 -4.62
N SER A 43 0.39 11.82 -5.84
CA SER A 43 1.57 11.07 -6.28
C SER A 43 2.83 11.95 -6.36
N LEU A 44 2.71 13.18 -6.87
CA LEU A 44 3.79 14.15 -6.89
C LEU A 44 4.22 14.59 -5.48
N LEU A 45 3.25 14.87 -4.60
CA LEU A 45 3.50 15.25 -3.21
C LEU A 45 4.16 14.12 -2.44
N LEU A 46 3.67 12.89 -2.57
CA LEU A 46 4.25 11.71 -1.92
C LEU A 46 5.64 11.39 -2.49
N GLY A 47 5.83 11.54 -3.80
CA GLY A 47 7.14 11.44 -4.43
C GLY A 47 8.13 12.47 -3.88
N GLY A 48 7.69 13.73 -3.74
CA GLY A 48 8.48 14.79 -3.12
C GLY A 48 8.81 14.50 -1.65
N LEU A 49 7.84 14.00 -0.89
CA LEU A 49 8.03 13.60 0.51
C LEU A 49 9.04 12.47 0.63
N LEU A 50 8.95 11.43 -0.20
CA LEU A 50 9.90 10.31 -0.19
C LEU A 50 11.31 10.73 -0.63
N ALA A 51 11.43 11.58 -1.65
CA ALA A 51 12.71 12.17 -2.04
C ALA A 51 13.30 13.04 -0.91
N TRP A 52 12.45 13.68 -0.11
CA TRP A 52 12.88 14.43 1.07
C TRP A 52 13.31 13.50 2.21
N LEU A 53 12.52 12.48 2.54
CA LEU A 53 12.84 11.47 3.56
C LEU A 53 14.14 10.72 3.22
N GLY A 54 14.37 10.40 1.95
CA GLY A 54 15.61 9.80 1.46
C GLY A 54 16.86 10.65 1.69
N ARG A 55 16.71 11.96 1.91
CA ARG A 55 17.83 12.83 2.33
C ARG A 55 18.17 12.67 3.80
N LEU A 56 17.22 12.24 4.63
CA LEU A 56 17.40 12.02 6.05
C LEU A 56 18.05 10.65 6.30
N GLU A 57 17.68 9.62 5.52
CA GLU A 57 18.27 8.28 5.54
C GLU A 57 19.23 8.07 4.36
N VAL A 58 20.44 8.63 4.44
CA VAL A 58 21.46 8.59 3.36
C VAL A 58 21.73 7.15 2.87
N GLU A 59 21.64 6.17 3.76
CA GLU A 59 21.85 4.76 3.44
C GLU A 59 20.79 4.15 2.53
N GLN A 60 19.55 4.65 2.59
CA GLN A 60 18.41 4.17 1.81
C GLN A 60 18.09 5.06 0.61
N ARG A 61 18.85 6.14 0.42
CA ARG A 61 18.62 7.15 -0.61
C ARG A 61 18.38 6.60 -2.02
N PRO A 62 19.18 5.64 -2.55
CA PRO A 62 18.93 5.13 -3.90
C PRO A 62 17.54 4.50 -4.08
N VAL A 63 16.99 3.90 -3.02
CA VAL A 63 15.67 3.27 -3.09
C VAL A 63 14.56 4.29 -2.83
N ALA A 64 14.79 5.26 -1.95
CA ALA A 64 13.87 6.38 -1.75
C ALA A 64 13.72 7.24 -3.02
N ASP A 65 14.83 7.53 -3.70
CA ASP A 65 14.84 8.25 -4.98
C ASP A 65 14.09 7.46 -6.07
N ALA A 66 14.27 6.13 -6.12
CA ALA A 66 13.53 5.28 -7.04
C ALA A 66 12.02 5.20 -6.73
N ALA A 67 11.65 5.16 -5.45
CA ALA A 67 10.24 5.21 -5.04
C ALA A 67 9.60 6.55 -5.44
N ALA A 68 10.33 7.65 -5.28
CA ALA A 68 9.91 8.96 -5.73
C ALA A 68 9.75 9.02 -7.26
N GLN A 69 10.72 8.49 -8.01
CA GLN A 69 10.64 8.37 -9.47
C GLN A 69 9.45 7.51 -9.92
N ALA A 70 9.18 6.40 -9.24
CA ALA A 70 8.06 5.51 -9.54
C ALA A 70 6.71 6.21 -9.34
N LEU A 71 6.55 7.01 -8.28
CA LEU A 71 5.32 7.77 -8.05
C LEU A 71 5.12 8.91 -9.06
N VAL A 72 6.20 9.61 -9.42
CA VAL A 72 6.14 10.63 -10.46
C VAL A 72 5.82 10.00 -11.82
N LEU A 73 6.39 8.83 -12.12
CA LEU A 73 6.08 8.08 -13.34
C LEU A 73 4.62 7.61 -13.36
N GLN A 74 4.07 7.17 -12.22
CA GLN A 74 2.65 6.86 -12.08
C GLN A 74 1.78 8.08 -12.41
N ALA A 75 2.13 9.26 -11.88
CA ALA A 75 1.42 10.51 -12.16
C ALA A 75 1.47 10.88 -13.65
N ALA A 76 2.64 10.75 -14.27
CA ALA A 76 2.81 11.01 -15.69
C ALA A 76 2.00 10.06 -16.56
N VAL A 77 1.98 8.76 -16.26
CA VAL A 77 1.20 7.76 -17.01
C VAL A 77 -0.31 7.99 -16.83
N ALA A 78 -0.75 8.36 -15.62
CA ALA A 78 -2.14 8.74 -15.37
C ALA A 78 -2.54 9.97 -16.20
N ALA A 79 -1.69 11.01 -16.25
CA ALA A 79 -1.93 12.19 -17.08
C ALA A 79 -1.91 11.86 -18.59
N ALA A 80 -0.99 10.99 -19.03
CA ALA A 80 -0.91 10.53 -20.41
C ALA A 80 -2.17 9.77 -20.84
N ALA A 81 -2.81 9.04 -19.92
CA ALA A 81 -4.02 8.27 -20.21
C ALA A 81 -5.08 9.13 -20.91
N PHE A 82 -5.30 10.31 -20.36
CA PHE A 82 -6.29 11.25 -20.86
C PHE A 82 -5.83 12.01 -22.10
N ALA A 83 -4.52 12.23 -22.26
CA ALA A 83 -3.96 12.81 -23.48
C ALA A 83 -4.08 11.86 -24.70
N PHE A 84 -4.10 10.54 -24.48
CA PHE A 84 -4.08 9.51 -25.54
C PHE A 84 -5.30 8.58 -25.53
N ALA A 85 -6.41 8.99 -24.90
CA ALA A 85 -7.67 8.23 -24.83
C ALA A 85 -7.54 6.79 -24.28
N TRP A 86 -6.62 6.56 -23.33
CA TRP A 86 -6.59 5.33 -22.54
C TRP A 86 -7.51 5.45 -21.34
N SER A 87 -8.18 4.35 -21.00
CA SER A 87 -8.93 4.25 -19.75
C SER A 87 -8.00 4.40 -18.54
N LEU A 88 -8.39 5.17 -17.51
CA LEU A 88 -7.62 5.35 -16.28
C LEU A 88 -7.14 4.03 -15.64
N PRO A 89 -7.96 2.96 -15.52
CA PRO A 89 -7.51 1.67 -14.99
C PRO A 89 -6.31 1.07 -15.74
N ARG A 90 -6.29 1.20 -17.08
CA ARG A 90 -5.15 0.76 -17.91
C ARG A 90 -3.89 1.54 -17.58
N ALA A 91 -3.99 2.85 -17.48
CA ALA A 91 -2.85 3.69 -17.13
C ALA A 91 -2.31 3.37 -15.73
N LEU A 92 -3.20 3.13 -14.76
CA LEU A 92 -2.80 2.71 -13.41
C LEU A 92 -2.03 1.38 -13.44
N CYS A 93 -2.47 0.41 -14.24
CA CYS A 93 -1.78 -0.88 -14.39
C CYS A 93 -0.41 -0.72 -15.07
N VAL A 94 -0.35 0.02 -16.19
CA VAL A 94 0.91 0.30 -16.90
C VAL A 94 1.91 0.99 -15.98
N GLY A 95 1.45 2.02 -15.25
CA GLY A 95 2.26 2.74 -14.28
C GLY A 95 2.74 1.84 -13.13
N THR A 96 1.90 0.92 -12.63
CA THR A 96 2.29 -0.05 -11.60
C THR A 96 3.40 -0.98 -12.09
N GLY A 97 3.32 -1.48 -13.33
CA GLY A 97 4.38 -2.29 -13.93
C GLY A 97 5.70 -1.51 -14.09
N LEU A 98 5.61 -0.25 -14.53
CA LEU A 98 6.77 0.62 -14.64
C LEU A 98 7.38 0.98 -13.27
N ALA A 99 6.54 1.18 -12.26
CA ALA A 99 6.98 1.36 -10.88
C ALA A 99 7.76 0.15 -10.38
N LEU A 100 7.32 -1.07 -10.71
CA LEU A 100 8.08 -2.30 -10.41
C LEU A 100 9.41 -2.37 -11.14
N VAL A 101 9.50 -1.88 -12.39
CA VAL A 101 10.77 -1.77 -13.12
C VAL A 101 11.74 -0.83 -12.41
N VAL A 102 11.29 0.39 -12.10
CA VAL A 102 12.10 1.41 -11.42
C VAL A 102 12.56 0.92 -10.05
N MET A 103 11.64 0.36 -9.26
CA MET A 103 11.92 -0.18 -7.93
C MET A 103 12.81 -1.42 -7.98
N GLY A 104 12.61 -2.31 -8.94
CA GLY A 104 13.43 -3.50 -9.14
C GLY A 104 14.89 -3.14 -9.40
N ASN A 105 15.13 -2.16 -10.28
CA ASN A 105 16.49 -1.65 -10.56
C ASN A 105 17.16 -1.01 -9.33
N ALA A 106 16.39 -0.43 -8.42
CA ALA A 106 16.92 0.14 -7.18
C ALA A 106 17.16 -0.91 -6.09
N THR A 107 16.43 -2.02 -6.13
CA THR A 107 16.44 -3.06 -5.08
C THR A 107 17.83 -3.67 -4.86
N SER A 108 18.65 -3.83 -5.90
CA SER A 108 20.04 -4.33 -5.78
C SER A 108 20.95 -3.45 -4.91
N ARG A 109 20.60 -2.16 -4.77
CA ARG A 109 21.30 -1.16 -3.96
C ARG A 109 20.70 -1.01 -2.56
N ALA A 110 19.64 -1.74 -2.23
CA ALA A 110 18.99 -1.67 -0.93
C ALA A 110 19.93 -2.20 0.16
N ARG A 111 20.23 -1.33 1.14
CA ARG A 111 20.94 -1.73 2.36
C ARG A 111 19.97 -2.37 3.35
N PRO A 112 20.45 -3.25 4.25
CA PRO A 112 19.63 -3.81 5.31
C PRO A 112 18.85 -2.71 6.04
N GLY A 113 17.54 -2.88 6.10
CA GLY A 113 16.64 -1.87 6.64
C GLY A 113 15.22 -2.39 6.78
N LEU A 114 14.38 -1.61 7.45
CA LEU A 114 12.98 -1.99 7.68
C LEU A 114 12.09 -1.74 6.48
N TRP A 115 12.46 -0.83 5.57
CA TRP A 115 11.55 -0.31 4.55
C TRP A 115 11.75 -0.89 3.17
N PHE A 116 13.00 -0.93 2.73
CA PHE A 116 13.34 -1.17 1.35
C PHE A 116 13.94 -2.55 1.14
N GLY A 117 13.80 -3.04 -0.09
CA GLY A 117 14.31 -4.34 -0.50
C GLY A 117 13.37 -5.51 -0.21
N PHE A 118 13.72 -6.67 -0.79
CA PHE A 118 12.97 -7.91 -0.62
C PHE A 118 13.30 -8.55 0.73
N ARG A 119 12.36 -8.45 1.67
CA ARG A 119 12.55 -8.81 3.08
C ARG A 119 11.99 -10.21 3.35
N THR A 120 12.88 -11.21 3.27
CA THR A 120 12.57 -12.55 3.76
C THR A 120 13.15 -12.72 5.16
N ARG A 121 12.55 -13.58 5.98
CA ARG A 121 13.06 -13.89 7.33
C ARG A 121 14.54 -14.29 7.30
N TRP A 122 14.97 -15.01 6.26
CA TRP A 122 16.35 -15.48 6.10
C TRP A 122 17.30 -14.35 5.70
N ALA A 123 16.85 -13.43 4.83
CA ALA A 123 17.60 -12.24 4.47
C ALA A 123 17.80 -11.30 5.67
N LEU A 124 16.86 -11.28 6.62
CA LEU A 124 16.99 -10.49 7.84
C LEU A 124 17.93 -11.13 8.87
N LEU A 125 18.08 -12.45 8.84
CA LEU A 125 18.91 -13.23 9.77
C LEU A 125 20.35 -13.44 9.29
N SER A 126 20.68 -13.07 8.04
CA SER A 126 22.04 -13.15 7.49
C SER A 126 22.28 -11.98 6.53
N GLU A 127 23.30 -11.17 6.80
CA GLU A 127 23.74 -10.09 5.91
C GLU A 127 24.15 -10.62 4.53
N ARG A 128 24.81 -11.78 4.48
CA ARG A 128 25.13 -12.44 3.20
C ARG A 128 23.86 -12.82 2.44
N ALA A 129 22.87 -13.38 3.12
CA ALA A 129 21.58 -13.74 2.52
C ALA A 129 20.81 -12.49 2.06
N TRP A 130 20.90 -11.36 2.79
CA TRP A 130 20.33 -10.08 2.36
C TRP A 130 20.83 -9.69 0.98
N TYR A 131 22.14 -9.51 0.82
CA TYR A 131 22.71 -9.04 -0.44
C TYR A 131 22.51 -10.04 -1.59
N ALA A 132 22.57 -11.35 -1.31
CA ALA A 132 22.25 -12.37 -2.31
C ALA A 132 20.80 -12.28 -2.80
N THR A 133 19.87 -12.04 -1.88
CA THR A 133 18.45 -11.89 -2.19
C THR A 133 18.19 -10.63 -3.00
N GLN A 134 18.76 -9.48 -2.63
CA GLN A 134 18.56 -8.23 -3.36
C GLN A 134 19.10 -8.29 -4.79
N ARG A 135 20.25 -8.94 -5.01
CA ARG A 135 20.81 -9.16 -6.36
C ARG A 135 19.90 -9.99 -7.26
N GLN A 136 19.19 -10.97 -6.71
CA GLN A 136 18.24 -11.80 -7.46
C GLN A 136 16.88 -11.12 -7.63
N ALA A 137 16.44 -10.38 -6.61
CA ALA A 137 15.17 -9.66 -6.61
C ALA A 137 15.13 -8.57 -7.68
N ALA A 138 16.25 -7.87 -7.90
CA ALA A 138 16.32 -6.77 -8.86
C ALA A 138 15.89 -7.17 -10.29
N PRO A 139 16.55 -8.13 -10.98
CA PRO A 139 16.13 -8.54 -12.32
C PRO A 139 14.75 -9.23 -12.33
N ALA A 140 14.36 -9.93 -11.25
CA ALA A 140 13.05 -10.56 -11.16
C ALA A 140 11.91 -9.54 -11.12
N LEU A 141 12.06 -8.46 -10.34
CA LEU A 141 11.08 -7.37 -10.28
C LEU A 141 11.06 -6.57 -11.58
N VAL A 142 12.22 -6.31 -12.19
CA VAL A 142 12.32 -5.62 -13.49
C VAL A 142 11.60 -6.40 -14.58
N SER A 143 11.89 -7.69 -14.72
CA SER A 143 11.25 -8.54 -15.73
C SER A 143 9.74 -8.67 -15.49
N THR A 144 9.32 -8.89 -14.24
CA THR A 144 7.89 -8.98 -13.89
C THR A 144 7.16 -7.68 -14.18
N GLY A 145 7.75 -6.54 -13.83
CA GLY A 145 7.19 -5.22 -14.11
C GLY A 145 7.06 -4.96 -15.61
N ALA A 146 8.09 -5.28 -16.40
CA ALA A 146 8.06 -5.14 -17.85
C ALA A 146 6.98 -6.02 -18.50
N VAL A 147 6.88 -7.29 -18.10
CA VAL A 147 5.83 -8.21 -18.56
C VAL A 147 4.44 -7.68 -18.20
N PHE A 148 4.26 -7.21 -16.96
CA PHE A 148 2.99 -6.65 -16.52
C PHE A 148 2.61 -5.37 -17.29
N THR A 149 3.57 -4.49 -17.54
CA THR A 149 3.38 -3.27 -18.34
C THR A 149 2.93 -3.60 -19.76
N VAL A 150 3.62 -4.52 -20.46
CA VAL A 150 3.27 -4.91 -21.83
C VAL A 150 1.88 -5.55 -21.84
N PHE A 151 1.62 -6.47 -20.91
CA PHE A 151 0.33 -7.13 -20.81
C PHE A 151 -0.81 -6.13 -20.54
N ALA A 152 -0.62 -5.22 -19.59
CA ALA A 152 -1.60 -4.17 -19.26
C ALA A 152 -1.89 -3.23 -20.44
N ALA A 153 -0.87 -2.89 -21.23
CA ALA A 153 -1.01 -2.02 -22.39
C ALA A 153 -1.79 -2.68 -23.55
N LEU A 154 -1.57 -3.98 -23.78
CA LEU A 154 -2.12 -4.70 -24.93
C LEU A 154 -3.48 -5.38 -24.65
N THR A 155 -3.82 -5.62 -23.37
CA THR A 155 -5.04 -6.37 -23.02
C THR A 155 -6.30 -5.50 -23.19
N PRO A 156 -7.38 -6.04 -23.80
CA PRO A 156 -8.67 -5.37 -23.87
C PRO A 156 -9.23 -5.06 -22.47
N ALA A 157 -9.85 -3.87 -22.31
CA ALA A 157 -10.34 -3.38 -21.02
C ALA A 157 -11.29 -4.35 -20.27
N PRO A 158 -12.20 -5.10 -20.92
CA PRO A 158 -13.09 -6.04 -20.23
C PRO A 158 -12.38 -7.19 -19.52
N VAL A 159 -11.17 -7.56 -19.96
CA VAL A 159 -10.36 -8.63 -19.34
C VAL A 159 -9.44 -8.06 -18.26
N LEU A 160 -8.98 -6.82 -18.46
CA LEU A 160 -8.03 -6.14 -17.58
C LEU A 160 -8.59 -5.91 -16.17
N ILE A 161 -9.82 -5.40 -16.06
CA ILE A 161 -10.40 -4.91 -14.80
C ILE A 161 -10.70 -6.04 -13.80
N PRO A 162 -11.42 -7.13 -14.15
CA PRO A 162 -11.80 -8.16 -13.17
C PRO A 162 -10.65 -9.12 -12.81
N TRP A 163 -9.72 -9.38 -13.72
CA TRP A 163 -8.75 -10.48 -13.55
C TRP A 163 -7.30 -9.99 -13.40
N VAL A 164 -6.89 -8.99 -14.18
CA VAL A 164 -5.48 -8.57 -14.22
C VAL A 164 -5.12 -7.69 -13.03
N LEU A 165 -6.04 -6.81 -12.63
CA LEU A 165 -5.84 -5.84 -11.55
C LEU A 165 -5.72 -6.50 -10.16
N PRO A 166 -6.62 -7.41 -9.73
CA PRO A 166 -6.51 -8.04 -8.42
C PRO A 166 -5.69 -9.35 -8.41
N VAL A 167 -5.84 -10.19 -9.44
CA VAL A 167 -5.27 -11.56 -9.44
C VAL A 167 -4.00 -11.66 -10.28
N GLY A 168 -3.94 -10.96 -11.42
CA GLY A 168 -2.81 -11.03 -12.35
C GLY A 168 -1.47 -10.66 -11.71
N LEU A 169 -1.42 -9.57 -10.95
CA LEU A 169 -0.20 -9.16 -10.26
C LEU A 169 0.23 -10.17 -9.19
N LEU A 170 -0.72 -10.76 -8.46
CA LEU A 170 -0.45 -11.80 -7.47
C LEU A 170 0.10 -13.07 -8.13
N VAL A 171 -0.49 -13.49 -9.25
CA VAL A 171 -0.04 -14.67 -10.03
C VAL A 171 1.38 -14.47 -10.56
N LEU A 172 1.74 -13.25 -10.96
CA LEU A 172 3.11 -12.94 -11.40
C LEU A 172 4.11 -12.84 -10.23
N LEU A 173 3.74 -12.19 -9.13
CA LEU A 173 4.65 -11.92 -8.03
C LEU A 173 4.80 -13.09 -7.05
N ALA A 174 3.79 -13.94 -6.87
CA ALA A 174 3.84 -15.03 -5.90
C ALA A 174 4.94 -16.06 -6.22
N PRO A 175 5.10 -16.56 -7.46
CA PRO A 175 6.20 -17.48 -7.82
C PRO A 175 7.57 -16.82 -7.62
N VAL A 176 7.70 -15.54 -7.98
CA VAL A 176 8.92 -14.75 -7.75
C VAL A 176 9.23 -14.67 -6.25
N GLY A 177 8.23 -14.35 -5.44
CA GLY A 177 8.39 -14.26 -3.98
C GLY A 177 8.77 -15.59 -3.33
N ILE A 178 8.15 -16.70 -3.77
CA ILE A 178 8.48 -18.05 -3.32
C ILE A 178 9.91 -18.42 -3.72
N SER A 179 10.29 -18.13 -4.98
CA SER A 179 11.65 -18.39 -5.49
C SER A 179 12.71 -17.62 -4.69
N LEU A 180 12.49 -16.32 -4.47
CA LEU A 180 13.39 -15.47 -3.69
C LEU A 180 13.46 -15.92 -2.22
N HIS A 181 12.35 -16.37 -1.63
CA HIS A 181 12.35 -16.94 -0.28
C HIS A 181 13.22 -18.20 -0.18
N ARG A 182 13.06 -19.12 -1.14
CA ARG A 182 13.88 -20.35 -1.22
C ARG A 182 15.35 -20.04 -1.47
N ALA A 183 15.65 -19.10 -2.36
CA ALA A 183 17.02 -18.67 -2.63
C ALA A 183 17.67 -18.02 -1.40
N SER A 184 16.93 -17.15 -0.70
CA SER A 184 17.37 -16.54 0.54
C SER A 184 17.63 -17.57 1.64
N TYR A 185 16.78 -18.59 1.76
CA TYR A 185 17.01 -19.70 2.70
C TYR A 185 18.30 -20.46 2.40
N ARG A 186 18.55 -20.78 1.12
CA ARG A 186 19.80 -21.44 0.70
C ARG A 186 21.03 -20.58 1.01
N ALA A 187 20.96 -19.27 0.74
CA ALA A 187 22.04 -18.34 1.05
C ALA A 187 22.29 -18.22 2.56
N TYR A 188 21.24 -18.25 3.37
CA TYR A 188 21.33 -18.27 4.83
C TYR A 188 21.99 -19.55 5.37
N LEU A 189 21.65 -20.72 4.82
CA LEU A 189 22.28 -21.98 5.23
C LEU A 189 23.76 -22.03 4.85
N ALA A 190 24.13 -21.44 3.71
CA ALA A 190 25.51 -21.35 3.23
C ALA A 190 26.35 -20.28 3.94
N ASP A 191 25.75 -19.45 4.79
CA ASP A 191 26.46 -18.48 5.62
C ASP A 191 26.90 -19.15 6.94
N PRO A 192 28.21 -19.35 7.17
CA PRO A 192 28.71 -19.95 8.41
C PRO A 192 28.59 -18.99 9.60
N GLU A 193 28.69 -17.68 9.38
CA GLU A 193 28.68 -16.69 10.46
C GLU A 193 27.27 -16.28 10.89
N ARG A 194 26.31 -16.31 9.94
CA ARG A 194 24.89 -15.98 10.16
C ARG A 194 24.69 -14.66 10.90
N ARG A 195 25.51 -13.65 10.57
CA ARG A 195 25.41 -12.32 11.17
C ARG A 195 24.08 -11.68 10.78
N PRO A 196 23.21 -11.34 11.75
CA PRO A 196 21.92 -10.75 11.43
C PRO A 196 22.08 -9.45 10.64
N ALA A 197 21.37 -9.34 9.51
CA ALA A 197 21.38 -8.13 8.69
C ALA A 197 20.72 -6.95 9.42
N PHE A 198 19.87 -7.23 10.41
CA PHE A 198 19.12 -6.22 11.14
C PHE A 198 19.22 -6.41 12.66
N PRO A 199 19.46 -5.34 13.45
CA PRO A 199 19.49 -5.42 14.91
C PRO A 199 18.18 -5.97 15.49
N GLY A 200 18.30 -6.95 16.38
CA GLY A 200 17.13 -7.58 17.01
C GLY A 200 16.37 -8.56 16.13
N ALA A 201 16.86 -8.88 14.92
CA ALA A 201 16.34 -9.98 14.13
C ALA A 201 16.58 -11.32 14.85
N ARG A 202 15.50 -12.10 15.02
CA ARG A 202 15.52 -13.36 15.76
C ARG A 202 14.83 -14.46 14.97
N ARG A 203 15.35 -15.68 15.07
CA ARG A 203 14.75 -16.85 14.42
C ARG A 203 13.37 -17.20 15.00
N HIS A 204 13.24 -17.02 16.32
CA HIS A 204 12.01 -17.23 17.08
C HIS A 204 11.60 -15.90 17.70
N LEU A 205 10.41 -15.41 17.30
CA LEU A 205 9.81 -14.22 17.88
C LEU A 205 9.08 -14.59 19.19
N PRO A 206 9.01 -13.66 20.15
CA PRO A 206 8.18 -13.85 21.34
C PRO A 206 6.70 -14.06 20.96
N PRO A 207 5.86 -14.60 21.86
CA PRO A 207 4.42 -14.70 21.62
C PRO A 207 3.80 -13.34 21.28
N LEU A 208 2.62 -13.35 20.65
CA LEU A 208 1.89 -12.13 20.33
C LEU A 208 1.55 -11.37 21.62
N THR A 209 1.81 -10.07 21.64
CA THR A 209 1.35 -9.18 22.70
C THR A 209 -0.18 -9.03 22.66
N SER A 210 -0.78 -8.46 23.71
CA SER A 210 -2.24 -8.21 23.74
C SER A 210 -2.70 -7.32 22.58
N VAL A 211 -1.93 -6.28 22.23
CA VAL A 211 -2.25 -5.40 21.09
C VAL A 211 -2.11 -6.15 19.76
N GLU A 212 -1.10 -7.00 19.61
CA GLU A 212 -0.94 -7.79 18.38
C GLU A 212 -2.07 -8.83 18.21
N ARG A 213 -2.54 -9.44 19.31
CA ARG A 213 -3.72 -10.31 19.27
C ARG A 213 -4.99 -9.54 18.87
N LEU A 214 -5.16 -8.33 19.40
CA LEU A 214 -6.25 -7.44 19.03
C LEU A 214 -6.18 -7.04 17.55
N LEU A 215 -5.01 -6.64 17.05
CA LEU A 215 -4.82 -6.30 15.64
C LEU A 215 -5.06 -7.50 14.72
N LEU A 216 -4.61 -8.69 15.11
CA LEU A 216 -4.92 -9.93 14.40
C LEU A 216 -6.44 -10.20 14.37
N ALA A 217 -7.11 -10.02 15.50
CA ALA A 217 -8.56 -10.17 15.61
C ALA A 217 -9.31 -9.16 14.73
N LEU A 218 -8.85 -7.91 14.65
CA LEU A 218 -9.43 -6.88 13.77
C LEU A 218 -9.16 -7.17 12.29
N MET A 219 -7.94 -7.58 11.95
CA MET A 219 -7.53 -7.95 10.60
C MET A 219 -8.39 -9.07 10.00
N LEU A 220 -8.76 -10.07 10.79
CA LEU A 220 -9.62 -11.18 10.35
C LEU A 220 -11.10 -10.91 10.61
N GLY A 221 -11.41 -10.37 11.79
CA GLY A 221 -12.77 -10.21 12.29
C GLY A 221 -13.59 -9.17 11.51
N LEU A 222 -12.99 -8.06 11.07
CA LEU A 222 -13.73 -7.05 10.31
C LEU A 222 -14.19 -7.59 8.94
N PRO A 223 -13.32 -8.22 8.11
CA PRO A 223 -13.78 -8.88 6.88
C PRO A 223 -14.73 -10.06 7.13
N LEU A 224 -14.52 -10.87 8.18
CA LEU A 224 -15.43 -11.98 8.53
C LEU A 224 -16.83 -11.47 8.91
N LEU A 225 -16.89 -10.42 9.72
CA LEU A 225 -18.16 -9.79 10.11
C LEU A 225 -18.87 -9.20 8.89
N SER A 226 -18.13 -8.53 8.01
CA SER A 226 -18.65 -8.04 6.74
C SER A 226 -19.20 -9.17 5.87
N LEU A 227 -18.46 -10.28 5.72
CA LEU A 227 -18.90 -11.45 4.97
C LEU A 227 -20.19 -12.03 5.58
N ALA A 228 -20.24 -12.21 6.89
CA ALA A 228 -21.41 -12.73 7.59
C ALA A 228 -22.62 -11.80 7.40
N ALA A 229 -22.43 -10.49 7.51
CA ALA A 229 -23.48 -9.50 7.26
C ALA A 229 -23.99 -9.58 5.81
N CYS A 230 -23.11 -9.70 4.81
CA CYS A 230 -23.51 -9.89 3.43
C CYS A 230 -24.34 -11.16 3.26
N VAL A 231 -23.87 -12.30 3.77
CA VAL A 231 -24.57 -13.59 3.68
C VAL A 231 -25.95 -13.53 4.33
N VAL A 232 -26.06 -12.85 5.49
CA VAL A 232 -27.34 -12.61 6.14
C VAL A 232 -28.22 -11.79 5.22
N VAL A 233 -27.77 -10.64 4.71
CA VAL A 233 -28.61 -9.70 3.94
C VAL A 233 -29.02 -10.23 2.55
N LEU A 234 -28.28 -11.17 1.97
CA LEU A 234 -28.49 -11.70 0.61
C LEU A 234 -29.97 -12.00 0.24
N PRO A 235 -30.79 -12.68 1.07
CA PRO A 235 -32.16 -13.03 0.71
C PRO A 235 -33.12 -11.84 0.61
N TRP A 236 -32.73 -10.68 1.17
CA TRP A 236 -33.53 -9.45 1.16
C TRP A 236 -33.12 -8.47 0.07
N LEU A 237 -32.09 -8.81 -0.73
CA LEU A 237 -31.63 -7.95 -1.81
C LEU A 237 -32.44 -8.17 -3.09
N PRO A 238 -32.61 -7.13 -3.92
CA PRO A 238 -33.21 -7.26 -5.24
C PRO A 238 -32.37 -8.17 -6.15
N GLU A 239 -32.96 -8.66 -7.25
CA GLU A 239 -32.27 -9.52 -8.22
C GLU A 239 -30.99 -8.89 -8.80
N GLN A 240 -30.94 -7.56 -8.86
CA GLN A 240 -29.78 -6.80 -9.31
C GLN A 240 -29.43 -5.71 -8.31
N VAL A 241 -28.15 -5.61 -7.98
CA VAL A 241 -27.58 -4.62 -7.06
C VAL A 241 -26.40 -3.90 -7.72
N PRO A 242 -26.08 -2.67 -7.31
CA PRO A 242 -24.89 -1.98 -7.78
C PRO A 242 -23.64 -2.70 -7.26
N VAL A 243 -22.70 -2.97 -8.16
CA VAL A 243 -21.51 -3.82 -7.91
C VAL A 243 -20.21 -3.20 -8.43
N HIS A 244 -20.33 -2.14 -9.25
CA HIS A 244 -19.22 -1.28 -9.62
C HIS A 244 -19.71 0.17 -9.60
N PHE A 245 -18.77 1.07 -9.32
CA PHE A 245 -19.05 2.48 -9.18
C PHE A 245 -17.99 3.27 -9.94
N ASP A 246 -18.44 4.36 -10.55
CA ASP A 246 -17.55 5.32 -11.17
C ASP A 246 -16.76 6.13 -10.12
N LEU A 247 -15.88 7.01 -10.59
CA LEU A 247 -15.07 7.86 -9.72
C LEU A 247 -15.88 8.91 -8.95
N ALA A 248 -17.13 9.17 -9.35
CA ALA A 248 -18.06 10.01 -8.63
C ALA A 248 -18.85 9.24 -7.55
N GLY A 249 -18.54 7.95 -7.37
CA GLY A 249 -19.19 7.07 -6.39
C GLY A 249 -20.59 6.61 -6.81
N ARG A 250 -20.97 6.82 -8.08
CA ARG A 250 -22.28 6.43 -8.61
C ARG A 250 -22.21 5.05 -9.26
N PRO A 251 -23.28 4.23 -9.17
CA PRO A 251 -23.33 2.95 -9.86
C PRO A 251 -23.18 3.10 -11.37
N ASP A 252 -22.20 2.40 -11.95
CA ASP A 252 -22.00 2.29 -13.40
C ASP A 252 -22.13 0.83 -13.90
N ARG A 253 -22.24 -0.14 -12.98
CA ARG A 253 -22.57 -1.55 -13.27
C ARG A 253 -23.44 -2.16 -12.18
N TYR A 254 -24.46 -2.89 -12.63
CA TYR A 254 -25.30 -3.74 -11.80
C TYR A 254 -24.97 -5.21 -12.03
N GLY A 255 -25.20 -6.04 -11.02
CA GLY A 255 -24.86 -7.45 -11.03
C GLY A 255 -25.62 -8.23 -9.97
N SER A 256 -25.29 -9.50 -9.84
CA SER A 256 -25.98 -10.38 -8.88
C SER A 256 -25.62 -10.02 -7.44
N PRO A 257 -26.53 -10.16 -6.46
CA PRO A 257 -26.23 -9.97 -5.04
C PRO A 257 -25.04 -10.80 -4.53
N LEU A 258 -24.77 -11.95 -5.14
CA LEU A 258 -23.63 -12.80 -4.80
C LEU A 258 -22.28 -12.12 -5.05
N GLU A 259 -22.20 -11.17 -5.98
CA GLU A 259 -20.98 -10.41 -6.24
C GLU A 259 -20.57 -9.53 -5.05
N LEU A 260 -21.50 -9.17 -4.15
CA LEU A 260 -21.18 -8.43 -2.92
C LEU A 260 -20.25 -9.22 -1.99
N LEU A 261 -20.23 -10.56 -2.09
CA LEU A 261 -19.32 -11.40 -1.33
C LEU A 261 -17.85 -11.22 -1.74
N ALA A 262 -17.59 -10.71 -2.95
CA ALA A 262 -16.23 -10.54 -3.46
C ALA A 262 -15.40 -9.58 -2.58
N LEU A 263 -15.97 -8.45 -2.15
CA LEU A 263 -15.26 -7.45 -1.35
C LEU A 263 -14.77 -7.97 0.02
N PRO A 264 -15.60 -8.60 0.87
CA PRO A 264 -15.12 -9.17 2.12
C PRO A 264 -14.22 -10.39 1.89
N LEU A 265 -14.40 -11.16 0.82
CA LEU A 265 -13.46 -12.22 0.43
C LEU A 265 -12.09 -11.67 0.03
N VAL A 266 -12.03 -10.53 -0.67
CA VAL A 266 -10.78 -9.80 -0.93
C VAL A 266 -10.16 -9.32 0.39
N GLY A 267 -10.96 -8.78 1.31
CA GLY A 267 -10.50 -8.42 2.66
C GLY A 267 -9.85 -9.60 3.41
N LEU A 268 -10.48 -10.79 3.34
CA LEU A 268 -9.92 -12.04 3.88
C LEU A 268 -8.66 -12.50 3.14
N GLY A 269 -8.63 -12.37 1.82
CA GLY A 269 -7.46 -12.66 1.00
C GLY A 269 -6.27 -11.78 1.37
N LEU A 270 -6.51 -10.47 1.58
CA LEU A 270 -5.50 -9.53 2.07
C LEU A 270 -5.06 -9.88 3.49
N ALA A 271 -5.97 -10.24 4.40
CA ALA A 271 -5.62 -10.72 5.74
C ALA A 271 -4.74 -11.98 5.68
N GLY A 272 -5.08 -12.94 4.81
CA GLY A 272 -4.28 -14.13 4.54
C GLY A 272 -2.89 -13.78 3.97
N PHE A 273 -2.83 -12.82 3.06
CA PHE A 273 -1.57 -12.29 2.52
C PHE A 273 -0.68 -11.67 3.62
N PHE A 274 -1.21 -10.80 4.48
CA PHE A 274 -0.45 -10.24 5.60
C PHE A 274 -0.02 -11.32 6.60
N ALA A 275 -0.88 -12.31 6.87
CA ALA A 275 -0.53 -13.45 7.71
C ALA A 275 0.60 -14.31 7.12
N ALA A 276 0.58 -14.54 5.81
CA ALA A 276 1.67 -15.16 5.09
C ALA A 276 2.94 -14.32 5.20
N MET A 277 2.87 -13.00 4.94
CA MET A 277 4.01 -12.10 5.03
C MET A 277 4.65 -12.08 6.43
N MET A 278 3.88 -12.25 7.50
CA MET A 278 4.45 -12.43 8.83
C MET A 278 5.35 -13.67 8.91
N ARG A 279 4.97 -14.79 8.27
CA ARG A 279 5.79 -16.00 8.21
C ARG A 279 6.98 -15.87 7.26
N PHE A 280 6.78 -15.20 6.12
CA PHE A 280 7.79 -15.07 5.06
C PHE A 280 8.87 -14.03 5.37
N GLY A 281 8.49 -12.90 5.96
CA GLY A 281 9.27 -11.67 5.95
C GLY A 281 9.45 -10.96 7.29
N SER A 282 8.90 -11.49 8.39
CA SER A 282 9.15 -10.90 9.72
C SER A 282 10.28 -11.64 10.45
N ALA A 283 11.25 -10.87 10.96
CA ALA A 283 12.28 -11.35 11.87
C ALA A 283 12.37 -10.49 13.14
N THR A 284 11.62 -9.39 13.22
CA THR A 284 11.53 -8.54 14.42
C THR A 284 10.08 -8.34 14.89
N PRO A 285 9.83 -8.10 16.19
CA PRO A 285 8.50 -7.74 16.68
C PRO A 285 7.94 -6.48 16.00
N ALA A 286 8.80 -5.51 15.67
CA ALA A 286 8.39 -4.29 14.99
C ALA A 286 7.81 -4.55 13.59
N GLN A 287 8.45 -5.42 12.81
CA GLN A 287 7.94 -5.82 11.49
C GLN A 287 6.62 -6.58 11.59
N ARG A 288 6.50 -7.48 12.56
CA ARG A 288 5.26 -8.22 12.80
C ARG A 288 4.12 -7.28 13.17
N HIS A 289 4.35 -6.37 14.12
CA HIS A 289 3.38 -5.37 14.54
C HIS A 289 2.94 -4.47 13.38
N LEU A 290 3.90 -4.02 12.56
CA LEU A 290 3.62 -3.24 11.35
C LEU A 290 2.69 -4.01 10.40
N LEU A 291 3.00 -5.28 10.08
CA LEU A 291 2.17 -6.10 9.20
C LEU A 291 0.77 -6.33 9.75
N LEU A 292 0.65 -6.58 11.06
CA LEU A 292 -0.65 -6.73 11.73
C LEU A 292 -1.47 -5.44 11.69
N LEU A 293 -0.84 -4.30 11.96
CA LEU A 293 -1.51 -3.00 11.93
C LEU A 293 -1.95 -2.66 10.50
N THR A 294 -1.06 -2.77 9.51
CA THR A 294 -1.39 -2.56 8.09
C THR A 294 -2.50 -3.51 7.62
N GLY A 295 -2.46 -4.79 8.02
CA GLY A 295 -3.53 -5.75 7.72
C GLY A 295 -4.85 -5.39 8.38
N ALA A 296 -4.85 -4.92 9.63
CA ALA A 296 -6.05 -4.44 10.31
C ALA A 296 -6.65 -3.20 9.63
N LEU A 297 -5.82 -2.29 9.13
CA LEU A 297 -6.27 -1.15 8.31
C LEU A 297 -6.90 -1.61 6.99
N ALA A 298 -6.33 -2.62 6.34
CA ALA A 298 -6.91 -3.18 5.11
C ALA A 298 -8.28 -3.83 5.38
N GLY A 299 -8.40 -4.57 6.49
CA GLY A 299 -9.68 -5.13 6.93
C GLY A 299 -10.71 -4.04 7.26
N ALA A 300 -10.29 -2.97 7.95
CA ALA A 300 -11.13 -1.81 8.27
C ALA A 300 -11.62 -1.06 7.03
N LEU A 301 -10.77 -0.90 6.02
CA LEU A 301 -11.15 -0.27 4.76
C LEU A 301 -12.14 -1.11 3.96
N THR A 302 -11.92 -2.42 3.88
CA THR A 302 -12.69 -3.33 3.02
C THR A 302 -14.04 -3.73 3.62
N ALA A 303 -14.14 -3.83 4.94
CA ALA A 303 -15.34 -4.30 5.64
C ALA A 303 -16.64 -3.52 5.33
N PRO A 304 -16.67 -2.18 5.26
CA PRO A 304 -17.90 -1.45 4.98
C PRO A 304 -18.22 -1.32 3.48
N LEU A 305 -17.29 -1.67 2.58
CA LEU A 305 -17.49 -1.48 1.13
C LEU A 305 -18.76 -2.14 0.56
N PRO A 306 -19.18 -3.34 1.01
CA PRO A 306 -20.44 -3.94 0.56
C PRO A 306 -21.69 -3.11 0.87
N LEU A 307 -21.63 -2.19 1.84
CA LEU A 307 -22.75 -1.28 2.13
C LEU A 307 -23.06 -0.33 0.97
N GLY A 308 -22.15 -0.21 -0.01
CA GLY A 308 -22.41 0.53 -1.24
C GLY A 308 -23.58 0.01 -2.06
N VAL A 309 -24.12 -1.19 -1.74
CA VAL A 309 -25.39 -1.71 -2.28
C VAL A 309 -26.55 -0.69 -2.19
N SER A 310 -26.48 0.29 -1.27
CA SER A 310 -27.44 1.38 -1.16
C SER A 310 -27.41 2.40 -2.31
N GLY A 311 -26.45 2.31 -3.24
CA GLY A 311 -26.36 3.17 -4.41
C GLY A 311 -25.39 4.35 -4.29
N ASP A 312 -24.61 4.44 -3.20
CA ASP A 312 -23.57 5.45 -3.02
C ASP A 312 -22.32 4.86 -2.35
N MET A 313 -21.14 5.08 -2.95
CA MET A 313 -19.86 4.66 -2.39
C MET A 313 -19.20 5.66 -1.44
N SER A 314 -19.70 6.89 -1.35
CA SER A 314 -19.11 7.92 -0.48
C SER A 314 -19.17 7.53 1.00
N LEU A 315 -20.34 7.05 1.45
CA LEU A 315 -20.58 6.58 2.81
C LEU A 315 -19.72 5.36 3.19
N PRO A 316 -19.72 4.23 2.45
CA PRO A 316 -18.91 3.07 2.82
C PRO A 316 -17.41 3.37 2.78
N LEU A 317 -16.93 4.18 1.82
CA LEU A 317 -15.53 4.64 1.80
C LEU A 317 -15.23 5.46 3.06
N GLY A 318 -16.11 6.39 3.41
CA GLY A 318 -16.00 7.19 4.62
C GLY A 318 -15.94 6.36 5.90
N LEU A 319 -16.86 5.40 6.05
CA LEU A 319 -16.87 4.44 7.16
C LEU A 319 -15.57 3.65 7.23
N GLY A 320 -15.01 3.24 6.09
CA GLY A 320 -13.71 2.58 6.02
C GLY A 320 -12.60 3.42 6.64
N HIS A 321 -12.59 4.73 6.37
CA HIS A 321 -11.60 5.66 6.93
C HIS A 321 -11.79 5.89 8.42
N VAL A 322 -13.05 6.04 8.86
CA VAL A 322 -13.38 6.13 10.29
C VAL A 322 -12.88 4.89 11.04
N LEU A 323 -13.12 3.69 10.49
CA LEU A 323 -12.62 2.44 11.06
C LEU A 323 -11.09 2.37 11.05
N MET A 324 -10.42 2.77 9.97
CA MET A 324 -8.96 2.83 9.91
C MET A 324 -8.37 3.76 10.99
N LEU A 325 -8.96 4.95 11.18
CA LEU A 325 -8.56 5.89 12.23
C LEU A 325 -8.80 5.32 13.63
N ALA A 326 -9.92 4.62 13.84
CA ALA A 326 -10.21 3.94 15.09
C ALA A 326 -9.20 2.82 15.38
N VAL A 327 -8.82 2.02 14.38
CA VAL A 327 -7.78 0.99 14.50
C VAL A 327 -6.43 1.60 14.86
N LEU A 328 -6.02 2.70 14.20
CA LEU A 328 -4.80 3.44 14.52
C LEU A 328 -4.83 3.99 15.95
N ALA A 329 -5.92 4.65 16.34
CA ALA A 329 -6.10 5.21 17.67
C ALA A 329 -5.97 4.12 18.75
N LEU A 330 -6.68 3.00 18.55
CA LEU A 330 -6.67 1.87 19.46
C LEU A 330 -5.27 1.26 19.59
N ALA A 331 -4.56 1.06 18.48
CA ALA A 331 -3.18 0.55 18.49
C ALA A 331 -2.24 1.42 19.32
N LEU A 332 -2.44 2.75 19.30
CA LEU A 332 -1.60 3.73 20.01
C LEU A 332 -1.90 3.86 21.50
N LEU A 333 -3.03 3.31 21.98
CA LEU A 333 -3.34 3.23 23.41
C LEU A 333 -2.52 2.14 24.14
N PHE A 334 -2.00 1.18 23.38
CA PHE A 334 -1.17 0.10 23.91
C PHE A 334 0.32 0.32 23.61
N PRO A 335 1.24 -0.31 24.37
CA PRO A 335 2.66 -0.25 24.08
C PRO A 335 2.95 -0.82 22.68
N GLY A 336 3.56 -0.01 21.82
CA GLY A 336 4.06 -0.44 20.52
C GLY A 336 5.36 -1.25 20.63
N PRO A 337 6.01 -1.56 19.49
CA PRO A 337 7.29 -2.27 19.46
C PRO A 337 8.44 -1.56 20.19
N ASP A 338 8.35 -0.24 20.34
CA ASP A 338 9.27 0.60 21.12
C ASP A 338 8.92 0.66 22.62
N GLY A 339 7.89 -0.07 23.04
CA GLY A 339 7.40 -0.11 24.42
C GLY A 339 6.61 1.14 24.82
N LYS A 340 6.39 2.09 23.91
CA LYS A 340 5.76 3.38 24.22
C LYS A 340 4.28 3.38 23.84
N ARG A 341 3.47 4.04 24.66
CA ARG A 341 2.09 4.42 24.35
C ARG A 341 2.06 5.85 23.83
N ARG A 342 1.06 6.19 23.01
CA ARG A 342 0.90 7.55 22.43
C ARG A 342 -0.54 8.05 22.61
N PRO A 343 -1.03 8.21 23.85
CA PRO A 343 -2.46 8.47 24.13
C PRO A 343 -2.96 9.81 23.57
N ARG A 344 -2.10 10.85 23.50
CA ARG A 344 -2.47 12.14 22.89
C ARG A 344 -2.74 12.01 21.39
N LEU A 345 -1.88 11.27 20.69
CA LEU A 345 -2.08 11.00 19.25
C LEU A 345 -3.30 10.10 19.04
N ALA A 346 -3.49 9.09 19.90
CA ALA A 346 -4.68 8.25 19.89
C ALA A 346 -5.97 9.07 20.06
N ALA A 347 -6.00 9.98 21.03
CA ALA A 347 -7.13 10.88 21.25
C ALA A 347 -7.39 11.77 20.02
N GLY A 348 -6.35 12.35 19.43
CA GLY A 348 -6.48 13.16 18.20
C GLY A 348 -7.07 12.37 17.03
N LEU A 349 -6.63 11.13 16.81
CA LEU A 349 -7.17 10.25 15.76
C LEU A 349 -8.61 9.81 16.06
N ALA A 350 -8.94 9.55 17.33
CA ALA A 350 -10.29 9.22 17.76
C ALA A 350 -11.25 10.42 17.58
N THR A 351 -10.81 11.63 17.91
CA THR A 351 -11.57 12.86 17.66
C THR A 351 -11.76 13.08 16.16
N LEU A 352 -10.73 12.88 15.34
CA LEU A 352 -10.85 12.97 13.89
C LEU A 352 -11.87 11.96 13.35
N ALA A 353 -11.82 10.71 13.80
CA ALA A 353 -12.81 9.68 13.44
C ALA A 353 -14.24 10.09 13.84
N ALA A 354 -14.41 10.63 15.06
CA ALA A 354 -15.70 11.08 15.58
C ALA A 354 -16.24 12.30 14.84
N LEU A 355 -15.39 13.21 14.35
CA LEU A 355 -15.79 14.37 13.54
C LEU A 355 -16.13 13.98 12.10
N LEU A 356 -15.44 12.98 11.55
CA LEU A 356 -15.71 12.47 10.21
C LEU A 356 -17.08 11.76 10.12
N LEU A 357 -17.50 11.04 11.16
CA LEU A 357 -18.75 10.28 11.13
C LEU A 357 -20.03 11.13 10.86
N PRO A 358 -20.28 12.26 11.54
CA PRO A 358 -21.41 13.13 11.23
C PRO A 358 -21.28 13.80 9.86
N THR A 359 -20.07 14.19 9.45
CA THR A 359 -19.89 14.78 8.10
C THR A 359 -20.26 13.77 7.02
N LEU A 360 -19.96 12.49 7.19
CA LEU A 360 -20.35 11.43 6.26
C LEU A 360 -21.85 11.16 6.20
N CYS A 361 -22.56 11.26 7.33
CA CYS A 361 -23.98 10.93 7.40
C CYS A 361 -24.90 12.12 7.06
N LEU A 362 -24.39 13.35 7.11
CA LEU A 362 -25.18 14.58 7.00
C LEU A 362 -24.87 15.40 5.75
N LEU A 363 -23.83 15.05 4.98
CA LEU A 363 -23.53 15.73 3.73
C LEU A 363 -24.58 15.39 2.65
N PRO A 364 -25.16 16.39 1.97
CA PRO A 364 -25.97 16.15 0.78
C PRO A 364 -25.14 15.45 -0.31
N ASP A 365 -25.79 14.65 -1.16
CA ASP A 365 -25.14 13.86 -2.22
C ASP A 365 -24.18 14.70 -3.08
N GLN A 366 -24.52 15.95 -3.40
CA GLN A 366 -23.67 16.84 -4.20
C GLN A 366 -22.34 17.21 -3.51
N ALA A 367 -22.31 17.22 -2.18
CA ALA A 367 -21.12 17.51 -1.39
C ALA A 367 -20.38 16.24 -0.94
N ALA A 368 -21.06 15.08 -0.89
CA ALA A 368 -20.48 13.80 -0.53
C ALA A 368 -19.49 13.27 -1.59
N GLN A 369 -19.72 13.58 -2.88
CA GLN A 369 -18.87 13.14 -3.99
C GLN A 369 -17.40 13.60 -3.91
N PRO A 370 -17.06 14.90 -3.80
CA PRO A 370 -15.67 15.33 -3.68
C PRO A 370 -14.99 14.79 -2.41
N VAL A 371 -15.77 14.57 -1.35
CA VAL A 371 -15.29 14.00 -0.09
C VAL A 371 -14.94 12.51 -0.26
N GLY A 372 -15.78 11.73 -0.95
CA GLY A 372 -15.50 10.33 -1.32
C GLY A 372 -14.23 10.17 -2.14
N ILE A 373 -13.99 11.07 -3.10
CA ILE A 373 -12.75 11.11 -3.90
C ILE A 373 -11.54 11.41 -3.00
N LEU A 374 -11.67 12.36 -2.08
CA LEU A 374 -10.61 12.68 -1.12
C LEU A 374 -10.24 11.46 -0.28
N PHE A 375 -11.22 10.68 0.16
CA PHE A 375 -10.98 9.43 0.87
C PHE A 375 -10.26 8.41 0.00
N LEU A 376 -10.66 8.21 -1.25
CA LEU A 376 -9.95 7.31 -2.16
C LEU A 376 -8.47 7.71 -2.35
N VAL A 377 -8.20 9.00 -2.46
CA VAL A 377 -6.87 9.55 -2.78
C VAL A 377 -5.96 9.62 -1.55
N PHE A 378 -6.48 10.12 -0.42
CA PHE A 378 -5.70 10.35 0.79
C PHE A 378 -5.76 9.17 1.77
N GLY A 379 -6.73 8.26 1.62
CA GLY A 379 -6.82 7.02 2.38
C GLY A 379 -5.57 6.15 2.31
N GLY A 380 -4.94 6.12 1.13
CA GLY A 380 -3.65 5.45 0.93
C GLY A 380 -2.57 5.93 1.90
N LEU A 381 -2.59 7.20 2.32
CA LEU A 381 -1.61 7.74 3.26
C LEU A 381 -1.75 7.17 4.68
N LEU A 382 -2.95 6.73 5.08
CA LEU A 382 -3.16 6.08 6.38
C LEU A 382 -2.38 4.75 6.47
N PHE A 383 -2.15 4.06 5.35
CA PHE A 383 -1.30 2.86 5.32
C PHE A 383 0.19 3.16 5.54
N LEU A 384 0.62 4.42 5.36
CA LEU A 384 1.99 4.87 5.65
C LEU A 384 2.17 5.27 7.12
N VAL A 385 1.10 5.54 7.86
CA VAL A 385 1.17 5.96 9.27
C VAL A 385 1.88 4.91 10.15
N PRO A 386 1.55 3.60 10.08
CA PRO A 386 2.30 2.57 10.79
C PRO A 386 3.80 2.63 10.50
N MET A 387 4.16 3.01 9.27
CA MET A 387 5.55 3.10 8.89
C MET A 387 6.26 4.24 9.63
N LEU A 388 5.69 5.45 9.52
CA LEU A 388 6.23 6.67 10.14
C LEU A 388 6.31 6.56 11.67
N LEU A 389 5.38 5.83 12.30
CA LEU A 389 5.32 5.70 13.75
C LEU A 389 6.28 4.65 14.33
N TYR A 390 6.66 3.62 13.56
CA TYR A 390 7.31 2.43 14.13
C TYR A 390 8.58 1.96 13.44
N GLY A 391 8.94 2.42 12.24
CA GLY A 391 10.11 1.86 11.55
C GLY A 391 11.28 2.80 11.32
N VAL A 392 11.45 3.84 12.14
CA VAL A 392 12.78 4.43 12.30
C VAL A 392 13.62 3.48 13.15
N PRO A 393 14.77 2.96 12.65
CA PRO A 393 15.67 2.16 13.45
C PRO A 393 16.11 2.95 14.68
N GLN A 394 15.98 2.35 15.86
CA GLN A 394 16.71 2.86 17.02
C GLN A 394 18.20 2.73 16.68
N PRO A 395 18.99 3.82 16.68
CA PRO A 395 20.43 3.67 16.57
C PRO A 395 20.87 2.74 17.70
N THR A 396 21.64 1.72 17.33
CA THR A 396 22.24 0.77 18.26
C THR A 396 22.84 1.56 19.44
N ALA A 397 22.29 1.37 20.63
CA ALA A 397 23.04 1.56 21.86
C ALA A 397 24.27 0.64 21.76
N GLY A 398 25.42 1.20 21.36
CA GLY A 398 26.59 0.37 21.06
C GLY A 398 27.49 0.84 19.92
N ARG A 399 27.61 2.15 19.65
CA ARG A 399 28.98 2.63 19.37
C ARG A 399 29.63 2.80 20.73
N SER A 400 30.37 1.77 21.15
CA SER A 400 31.32 1.92 22.24
C SER A 400 32.11 3.20 21.98
N LYS A 401 32.30 4.02 23.01
CA LYS A 401 33.44 4.93 23.09
C LYS A 401 34.67 4.13 22.65
N ARG A 402 35.08 4.24 21.38
CA ARG A 402 36.41 3.81 20.98
C ARG A 402 37.28 4.98 21.39
N GLY A 403 38.10 4.70 22.39
CA GLY A 403 39.13 5.59 22.88
C GLY A 403 40.07 6.02 21.77
N GLY A 404 40.74 7.12 22.09
CA GLY A 404 41.59 7.95 21.28
C GLY A 404 41.63 9.28 21.99
#